data_AF-A0A1H8R5L3-F1
#
_entry.id   AF-A0A1H8R5L3-F1
#
_cell.length_a   1.000
_cell.length_b   1.000
_cell.length_c   1.000
_cell.angle_alpha   90.00
_cell.angle_beta   90.00
_cell.angle_gamma   90.00
#
_symmetry.space_group_name_H-M   'P 1'
#
loop_
_entity.id
_entity.type
_entity.pdbx_description
1 polymer ?
#
loop_
_entity_poly.entity_id
_entity_poly.type
_entity_poly.pdbx_seq_one_letter_code
_entity_poly.pdbx_strand_id
1 'polypeptide(L)'
;MPFRNREGAAVDPVPYLVVASLAFLLCFSFGPVYCLALGSSLPVAVAATTLVFALVAVGAYHQMVWTTRPELHGEVPAVQRLHRLFYLGVLFALVFLALSLPLLL
;
A
#
# COMPACT_ATOMS: atom_id res chain seq x y z
N MET A 1 25.84 -4.47 4.23
CA MET A 1 25.34 -3.59 5.32
C MET A 1 23.84 -3.82 5.43
N PRO A 2 23.31 -4.37 6.54
CA PRO A 2 21.87 -4.55 6.69
C PRO A 2 21.17 -3.19 6.71
N PHE A 3 19.98 -3.08 6.10
CA PHE A 3 19.12 -1.90 6.27
C PHE A 3 18.77 -1.77 7.75
N ARG A 4 18.88 -0.57 8.32
CA ARG A 4 18.62 -0.34 9.75
C ARG A 4 17.41 0.58 9.93
N ASN A 5 16.55 0.27 10.90
CA ASN A 5 15.46 1.16 11.27
C ASN A 5 16.00 2.41 12.02
N ARG A 6 15.11 3.34 12.40
CA ARG A 6 15.45 4.55 13.17
C ARG A 6 16.15 4.24 14.51
N GLU A 7 15.89 3.08 15.09
CA GLU A 7 16.43 2.61 16.37
C GLU A 7 17.74 1.82 16.19
N GLY A 8 18.23 1.65 14.95
CA GLY A 8 19.47 0.95 14.64
C GLY A 8 19.35 -0.57 14.51
N ALA A 9 18.14 -1.14 14.61
CA ALA A 9 17.88 -2.56 14.45
C ALA A 9 17.95 -2.97 12.96
N ALA A 10 18.50 -4.15 12.67
CA ALA A 10 18.52 -4.70 11.31
C ALA A 10 17.11 -5.07 10.85
N VAL A 11 16.72 -4.59 9.68
CA VAL A 11 15.41 -4.83 9.06
C VAL A 11 15.59 -5.48 7.69
N ASP A 12 14.77 -6.48 7.40
CA ASP A 12 14.65 -7.05 6.06
C ASP A 12 13.80 -6.11 5.17
N PRO A 13 14.37 -5.54 4.08
CA PRO A 13 13.64 -4.64 3.19
C PRO A 13 12.75 -5.37 2.17
N VAL A 14 12.88 -6.70 2.02
CA VAL A 14 12.16 -7.47 1.00
C VAL A 14 10.64 -7.32 1.11
N PRO A 15 10.00 -7.39 2.29
CA PRO A 15 8.55 -7.20 2.42
C PRO A 15 8.08 -5.83 1.92
N TYR A 16 8.85 -4.77 2.21
CA TYR A 16 8.57 -3.43 1.71
C TYR A 16 8.65 -3.40 0.18
N LEU A 17 9.71 -3.97 -0.40
CA LEU A 17 9.88 -3.99 -1.85
C LEU A 17 8.74 -4.73 -2.57
N VAL A 18 8.30 -5.85 -2.01
CA VAL A 18 7.17 -6.62 -2.56
C VAL A 18 5.88 -5.81 -2.52
N VAL A 19 5.57 -5.20 -1.37
CA VAL A 19 4.36 -4.38 -1.21
C VAL A 19 4.39 -3.13 -2.10
N ALA A 20 5.52 -2.43 -2.18
CA ALA A 20 5.69 -1.26 -3.03
C ALA A 20 5.57 -1.62 -4.52
N SER A 21 6.20 -2.72 -4.95
CA SER A 21 6.10 -3.18 -6.35
C SER A 21 4.67 -3.59 -6.71
N LEU A 22 3.98 -4.28 -5.81
CA LEU A 22 2.58 -4.67 -6.02
C LEU A 22 1.65 -3.44 -6.07
N ALA A 23 1.87 -2.47 -5.17
CA ALA A 23 1.12 -1.22 -5.16
C ALA A 23 1.36 -0.42 -6.45
N PHE A 24 2.60 -0.35 -6.93
CA PHE A 24 2.94 0.28 -8.20
C PHE A 24 2.20 -0.39 -9.36
N LEU A 25 2.29 -1.72 -9.45
CA LEU A 25 1.62 -2.50 -10.49
C LEU A 25 0.11 -2.22 -10.49
N LEU A 26 -0.56 -2.37 -9.35
CA LEU A 26 -2.01 -2.16 -9.27
C LEU A 26 -2.40 -0.71 -9.58
N CYS A 27 -1.68 0.27 -9.03
CA CYS A 27 -1.98 1.68 -9.28
C CYS A 27 -1.83 2.01 -10.76
N PHE A 28 -0.74 1.61 -11.43
CA PHE A 28 -0.53 1.96 -12.83
C PHE A 28 -1.28 1.07 -13.83
N SER A 29 -1.63 -0.17 -13.47
CA SER A 29 -2.48 -1.03 -14.30
C SER A 29 -3.92 -0.52 -14.38
N PHE A 30 -4.45 0.04 -13.29
CA PHE A 30 -5.86 0.45 -13.23
C PHE A 30 -6.05 1.96 -13.12
N GLY A 31 -5.31 2.65 -12.25
CA GLY A 31 -5.50 4.06 -11.90
C GLY A 31 -5.67 5.00 -13.11
N PRO A 32 -4.74 5.03 -14.08
CA PRO A 32 -4.85 5.93 -15.22
C PRO A 32 -6.08 5.62 -16.07
N VAL A 33 -6.38 4.34 -16.31
CA VAL A 33 -7.54 3.88 -17.09
C VAL A 33 -8.83 4.35 -16.44
N TYR A 34 -8.94 4.25 -15.12
CA TYR A 34 -10.12 4.72 -14.37
C TYR A 34 -10.29 6.23 -14.45
N CYS A 35 -9.22 7.00 -14.22
CA CYS A 35 -9.28 8.45 -14.30
C CYS A 35 -9.68 8.92 -15.72
N LEU A 36 -9.13 8.28 -16.75
CA LEU A 36 -9.49 8.55 -18.15
C LEU A 36 -10.96 8.20 -18.44
N ALA A 37 -11.44 7.05 -17.95
CA ALA A 37 -12.86 6.65 -18.09
C ALA A 37 -13.82 7.64 -17.42
N LEU A 38 -13.41 8.27 -16.33
CA LEU A 38 -14.14 9.34 -15.64
C LEU A 38 -14.01 10.71 -16.33
N GLY A 39 -13.39 10.79 -17.51
CA GLY A 39 -13.23 12.03 -18.28
C GLY A 39 -12.06 12.91 -17.86
N SER A 40 -11.13 12.40 -17.04
CA SER A 40 -9.91 13.15 -16.69
C SER A 40 -8.94 13.20 -17.88
N SER A 41 -8.10 14.22 -17.93
CA SER A 41 -6.99 14.27 -18.88
C SER A 41 -5.86 13.31 -18.47
N LEU A 42 -5.10 12.82 -19.44
CA LEU A 42 -3.94 11.93 -19.21
C LEU A 42 -2.95 12.44 -18.14
N PRO A 43 -2.49 13.72 -18.16
CA PRO A 43 -1.56 14.19 -17.14
C PRO A 43 -2.17 14.17 -15.73
N VAL A 44 -3.47 14.48 -15.60
CA VAL A 44 -4.18 14.43 -14.30
C VAL A 44 -4.33 12.98 -13.83
N ALA A 45 -4.68 12.06 -14.74
CA ALA A 45 -4.81 10.64 -14.45
C ALA A 45 -3.50 10.03 -13.92
N VAL A 46 -2.38 10.34 -14.58
CA VAL A 46 -1.05 9.88 -14.16
C VAL A 46 -0.64 10.52 -12.83
N ALA A 47 -0.87 11.83 -12.64
CA ALA A 47 -0.54 12.52 -11.40
C ALA A 47 -1.32 11.97 -10.20
N ALA A 48 -2.64 11.79 -10.36
CA ALA A 48 -3.50 11.23 -9.32
C ALA A 48 -3.08 9.81 -8.94
N THR A 49 -2.84 8.96 -9.95
CA THR A 49 -2.35 7.59 -9.74
C THR A 49 -1.01 7.57 -9.00
N THR A 50 -0.08 8.42 -9.42
CA THR A 50 1.25 8.53 -8.80
C THR A 50 1.14 8.97 -7.34
N LEU A 51 0.24 9.91 -7.02
CA LEU A 51 0.01 10.37 -5.66
C LEU A 51 -0.52 9.25 -4.77
N VAL A 52 -1.52 8.48 -5.26
CA VAL A 52 -2.05 7.32 -4.55
C VAL A 52 -0.96 6.28 -4.29
N PHE A 53 -0.17 5.94 -5.32
CA PHE A 53 0.97 5.04 -5.18
C PHE A 53 1.97 5.54 -4.13
N ALA A 54 2.34 6.82 -4.17
CA ALA A 54 3.31 7.41 -3.26
C ALA A 54 2.84 7.33 -1.79
N LEU A 55 1.56 7.59 -1.52
CA LEU A 55 0.99 7.45 -0.18
C LEU A 55 1.08 6.02 0.33
N VAL A 56 0.77 5.02 -0.51
CA VAL A 56 0.87 3.61 -0.16
C VAL A 56 2.33 3.21 0.08
N ALA A 57 3.25 3.62 -0.78
CA ALA A 57 4.67 3.33 -0.65
C ALA A 57 5.26 3.95 0.63
N VAL A 58 4.96 5.22 0.92
CA VAL A 58 5.41 5.88 2.16
C VAL A 58 4.81 5.20 3.40
N GLY A 59 3.52 4.84 3.36
CA GLY A 59 2.87 4.11 4.45
C GLY A 59 3.50 2.74 4.70
N ALA A 60 3.80 1.99 3.64
CA ALA A 60 4.48 0.71 3.71
C ALA A 60 5.91 0.85 4.25
N TYR A 61 6.66 1.85 3.78
CA TYR A 61 8.00 2.14 4.28
C TYR A 61 7.97 2.49 5.77
N HIS A 62 7.05 3.34 6.17
CA HIS A 62 6.90 3.74 7.56
C HIS A 62 6.61 2.52 8.45
N GLN A 63 5.66 1.66 8.06
CA GLN A 63 5.28 0.50 8.86
C GLN A 63 6.32 -0.62 8.87
N MET A 64 6.90 -0.94 7.71
CA MET A 64 7.72 -2.15 7.52
C MET A 64 9.22 -1.88 7.71
N VAL A 65 9.68 -0.64 7.51
CA VAL A 65 11.10 -0.28 7.65
C VAL A 65 11.32 0.64 8.84
N TRP A 66 10.52 1.69 8.98
CA TRP A 66 10.79 2.75 9.95
C TRP A 66 10.38 2.40 11.39
N THR A 67 9.17 1.85 11.58
CA THR A 67 8.60 1.54 12.91
C THR A 67 8.73 0.08 13.33
N THR A 68 9.28 -0.78 12.48
CA THR A 68 9.43 -2.21 12.80
C THR A 68 10.41 -2.38 13.95
N ARG A 69 9.93 -2.96 15.06
CA ARG A 69 10.75 -3.37 16.21
C ARG A 69 10.92 -4.90 16.19
N PRO A 70 11.96 -5.44 15.57
CA PRO A 70 12.16 -6.89 15.49
C PRO A 70 12.38 -7.52 16.87
N GLU A 71 12.90 -6.77 17.84
CA GLU A 71 13.22 -7.26 19.19
C GLU A 71 11.99 -7.44 20.11
N LEU A 72 10.86 -6.81 19.75
CA LEU A 72 9.58 -6.90 20.47
C LEU A 72 8.57 -7.85 19.78
N HIS A 73 9.04 -8.71 18.86
CA HIS A 73 8.23 -9.75 18.22
C HIS A 73 7.75 -10.87 19.17
N GLY A 74 7.78 -10.66 20.49
CA GLY A 74 6.98 -11.46 21.42
C GLY A 74 5.53 -11.46 20.92
N GLU A 75 4.97 -12.65 20.75
CA GLU A 75 3.72 -12.95 20.04
C GLU A 75 2.75 -11.77 19.97
N VAL A 76 2.69 -11.10 18.82
CA VAL A 76 1.70 -10.06 18.56
C VAL A 76 0.33 -10.68 18.91
N PRO A 77 -0.43 -10.09 19.86
CA PRO A 77 -1.68 -10.67 20.32
C PRO A 77 -2.56 -11.04 19.14
N ALA A 78 -3.07 -12.27 19.10
CA ALA A 78 -3.82 -12.80 17.95
C ALA A 78 -4.97 -11.87 17.52
N VAL A 79 -5.58 -11.19 18.49
CA VAL A 79 -6.65 -10.21 18.24
C VAL A 79 -6.17 -9.03 17.38
N GLN A 80 -4.94 -8.58 17.56
CA GLN A 80 -4.39 -7.42 16.85
C GLN A 80 -3.99 -7.78 15.41
N ARG A 81 -3.53 -9.02 15.20
CA ARG A 81 -3.34 -9.58 13.85
C ARG A 81 -4.67 -9.70 13.11
N LEU A 82 -5.73 -10.16 13.77
CA LEU A 82 -7.06 -10.29 13.18
C LEU A 82 -7.63 -8.93 12.77
N HIS A 83 -7.52 -7.90 13.61
CA HIS A 83 -7.94 -6.55 13.26
C HIS A 83 -7.20 -6.04 12.03
N ARG A 84 -5.87 -6.23 11.95
CA ARG A 84 -5.09 -5.81 10.79
C ARG A 84 -5.53 -6.52 9.51
N LEU A 85 -5.82 -7.83 9.59
CA LEU A 85 -6.32 -8.61 8.46
C LEU A 85 -7.71 -8.15 8.03
N PHE A 86 -8.59 -7.86 8.99
CA PHE A 86 -9.93 -7.33 8.74
C PHE A 86 -9.87 -5.95 8.08
N TYR A 87 -9.04 -5.03 8.58
CA TYR A 87 -8.85 -3.71 7.97
C TYR A 87 -8.26 -3.80 6.56
N LEU A 88 -7.32 -4.72 6.32
CA LEU A 88 -6.83 -4.99 4.97
C LEU A 88 -7.93 -5.54 4.06
N GLY A 89 -8.76 -6.46 4.56
CA GLY A 89 -9.90 -6.99 3.83
C GLY A 89 -10.92 -5.91 3.46
N VAL A 90 -11.27 -5.03 4.41
CA VAL A 90 -12.15 -3.89 4.18
C VAL A 90 -11.54 -2.92 3.18
N LEU A 91 -10.25 -2.61 3.29
CA LEU A 91 -9.55 -1.74 2.34
C LEU A 91 -9.57 -2.35 0.93
N PHE A 92 -9.30 -3.65 0.79
CA PHE A 92 -9.42 -4.36 -0.48
C PHE A 92 -10.85 -4.30 -1.03
N ALA A 93 -11.86 -4.56 -0.19
CA ALA A 93 -13.25 -4.48 -0.61
C ALA A 93 -13.63 -3.08 -1.11
N LEU A 94 -13.18 -2.03 -0.43
CA LEU A 94 -13.37 -0.64 -0.86
C LEU A 94 -12.65 -0.33 -2.17
N VAL A 95 -11.44 -0.85 -2.36
CA VAL A 95 -10.69 -0.72 -3.62
C VAL A 95 -11.45 -1.42 -4.76
N PHE A 96 -11.93 -2.65 -4.55
CA PHE A 96 -12.74 -3.37 -5.53
C PHE A 96 -14.07 -2.67 -5.82
N LEU A 97 -14.71 -2.08 -4.81
CA LEU A 97 -15.92 -1.29 -4.98
C LEU A 97 -15.64 -0.03 -5.82
N ALA A 98 -14.56 0.70 -5.50
CA ALA A 98 -14.14 1.85 -6.29
C ALA A 98 -13.80 1.45 -7.74
N LEU A 99 -13.18 0.27 -7.92
CA LEU A 99 -12.96 -0.33 -9.23
C LEU A 99 -14.28 -0.70 -9.94
N SER A 100 -15.36 -1.01 -9.22
CA SER A 100 -16.64 -1.35 -9.85
C SER A 100 -17.45 -0.13 -10.34
N LEU A 101 -17.14 1.08 -9.87
CA LEU A 101 -17.89 2.31 -10.20
C LEU A 101 -18.09 2.59 -11.71
N PRO A 102 -17.05 2.56 -12.57
CA PRO A 102 -17.22 2.80 -14.00
C PRO A 102 -17.91 1.66 -14.75
N LEU A 103 -18.19 0.52 -14.12
CA LEU A 103 -19.07 -0.51 -14.72
C LEU A 103 -20.56 -0.17 -14.49
N LEU A 104 -20.86 0.74 -13.56
CA LEU A 104 -22.21 1.15 -13.18
C LEU A 104 -22.61 2.52 -13.75
N LEU A 105 -21.65 3.28 -14.29
CA LEU A 105 -21.81 4.58 -14.95
C LEU A 105 -21.76 4.40 -16.47
#